data_AF-A0A2U2RIH4-F1
#
_entry.id   AF-A0A2U2RIH4-F1
#
_cell.length_a   1.000
_cell.length_b   1.000
_cell.length_c   1.000
_cell.angle_alpha   90.00
_cell.angle_beta   90.00
_cell.angle_gamma   90.00
#
_symmetry.space_group_name_H-M   'P 1'
#
loop_
_entity.id
_entity.type
_entity.pdbx_description
1 polymer ?
#
loop_
_entity_poly.entity_id
_entity_poly.type
_entity_poly.pdbx_seq_one_letter_code
_entity_poly.pdbx_strand_id
1 'polypeptide(L)'
;MRTSNRGWGRGLAVGAGSLALTFALTGCGTLIGPLLGGARSEEPTAETATEQATTAEESTADEEADPSTQEEATSEETADEESVSDDATSEVSAASDEDASGAGGDDSESSGSEEDVTEGDLSAAKGQFIDFMKALGDKDAEKACGFTMDPSTGEPIDGMARKVCAKQIEKSEQMDQFTPELVSMLDASMIDAKAEDDGTITLSFDGSNDTTMAKADDGQWYFKL
;
A
#
# COMPACT_ATOMS: atom_id res chain seq x y z
N MET A 1 -15.66 -29.10 -40.77
CA MET A 1 -16.85 -28.40 -41.33
C MET A 1 -16.70 -26.92 -41.00
N ARG A 2 -16.63 -26.07 -42.02
CA ARG A 2 -16.52 -24.62 -41.90
C ARG A 2 -17.91 -24.04 -41.65
N THR A 3 -18.05 -23.21 -40.62
CA THR A 3 -19.17 -22.26 -40.51
C THR A 3 -18.60 -20.86 -40.72
N SER A 4 -19.09 -20.20 -41.77
CA SER A 4 -18.65 -18.90 -42.26
C SER A 4 -19.48 -17.75 -41.69
N ASN A 5 -18.80 -16.62 -41.49
CA ASN A 5 -19.24 -15.25 -41.20
C ASN A 5 -20.64 -14.78 -41.66
N ARG A 6 -21.18 -13.82 -40.87
CA ARG A 6 -21.87 -12.55 -41.23
C ARG A 6 -22.33 -11.90 -39.91
N GLY A 7 -22.14 -10.63 -39.55
CA GLY A 7 -22.12 -9.35 -40.28
C GLY A 7 -23.22 -8.43 -39.72
N TRP A 8 -22.99 -7.11 -39.68
CA TRP A 8 -23.85 -5.97 -39.24
C TRP A 8 -23.73 -5.51 -37.77
N GLY A 9 -23.64 -4.22 -37.43
CA GLY A 9 -23.63 -3.00 -38.23
C GLY A 9 -23.65 -1.72 -37.36
N ARG A 10 -23.04 -0.65 -37.89
CA ARG A 10 -23.39 0.79 -37.82
C ARG A 10 -24.02 1.37 -36.54
N GLY A 11 -23.33 2.34 -35.94
CA GLY A 11 -23.94 3.40 -35.13
C GLY A 11 -22.95 4.53 -34.81
N LEU A 12 -23.06 5.67 -35.50
CA LEU A 12 -22.39 6.92 -35.16
C LEU A 12 -23.30 7.71 -34.20
N ALA A 13 -22.83 8.02 -33.00
CA ALA A 13 -23.48 8.98 -32.11
C ALA A 13 -22.43 9.91 -31.49
N VAL A 14 -22.27 11.09 -32.09
CA VAL A 14 -21.47 12.20 -31.55
C VAL A 14 -22.31 12.89 -30.48
N GLY A 15 -21.86 12.85 -29.23
CA GLY A 15 -22.46 13.57 -28.11
C GLY A 15 -21.43 14.44 -27.40
N ALA A 16 -21.38 15.73 -27.76
CA ALA A 16 -20.63 16.74 -27.02
C ALA A 16 -21.44 17.15 -25.78
N GLY A 17 -20.98 16.76 -24.58
CA GLY A 17 -21.59 17.12 -23.31
C GLY A 17 -20.58 17.84 -22.42
N SER A 18 -20.62 19.17 -22.42
CA SER A 18 -19.86 20.02 -21.49
C SER A 18 -20.46 19.93 -20.08
N LEU A 19 -19.73 19.36 -19.12
CA LEU A 19 -20.05 19.48 -17.70
C LEU A 19 -19.16 20.54 -17.06
N ALA A 20 -19.77 21.67 -16.74
CA ALA A 20 -19.19 22.71 -15.92
C ALA A 20 -19.28 22.27 -14.45
N LEU A 21 -18.14 22.00 -13.79
CA LEU A 21 -18.07 21.88 -12.33
C LEU A 21 -17.88 23.26 -11.71
N THR A 22 -18.90 23.73 -11.02
CA THR A 22 -18.83 24.90 -10.12
C THR A 22 -18.26 24.48 -8.78
N PHE A 23 -17.07 24.99 -8.44
CA PHE A 23 -16.49 24.90 -7.11
C PHE A 23 -17.29 25.74 -6.10
N ALA A 24 -17.83 25.11 -5.05
CA ALA A 24 -18.35 25.80 -3.88
C ALA A 24 -17.34 25.68 -2.72
N LEU A 25 -16.47 26.68 -2.61
CA LEU A 25 -15.64 26.91 -1.42
C LEU A 25 -16.53 27.46 -0.30
N THR A 26 -16.95 26.60 0.63
CA THR A 26 -17.49 27.06 1.92
C THR A 26 -16.51 26.67 3.03
N GLY A 27 -15.50 27.50 3.22
CA GLY A 27 -14.86 27.64 4.52
C GLY A 27 -15.71 28.56 5.39
N CYS A 28 -16.13 28.09 6.55
CA CYS A 28 -16.46 28.98 7.67
C CYS A 28 -16.23 28.22 8.98
N GLY A 29 -15.05 28.43 9.54
CA GLY A 29 -14.80 28.16 10.94
C GLY A 29 -15.44 29.24 11.82
N THR A 30 -15.83 28.79 13.02
CA THR A 30 -15.87 29.51 14.30
C THR A 30 -17.11 30.33 14.70
N LEU A 31 -17.64 29.91 15.86
CA LEU A 31 -18.13 30.73 16.99
C LEU A 31 -19.38 31.61 16.77
N ILE A 32 -20.49 31.24 17.42
CA ILE A 32 -21.23 32.01 18.46
C ILE A 32 -22.43 31.15 18.91
N GLY A 33 -22.63 31.08 20.23
CA GLY A 33 -23.56 30.17 20.92
C GLY A 33 -25.04 30.57 20.97
N PRO A 34 -25.74 30.27 22.10
CA PRO A 34 -27.06 29.64 22.13
C PRO A 34 -28.24 30.63 22.23
N LEU A 35 -29.47 30.06 22.15
CA LEU A 35 -30.79 30.56 22.57
C LEU A 35 -31.79 30.69 21.41
N LEU A 36 -32.78 29.79 21.35
CA LEU A 36 -34.21 30.08 21.59
C LEU A 36 -35.10 28.91 21.09
N GLY A 37 -35.56 28.09 22.04
CA GLY A 37 -37.00 27.95 22.31
C GLY A 37 -37.89 27.03 21.44
N GLY A 38 -38.26 25.89 22.05
CA GLY A 38 -39.63 25.31 22.02
C GLY A 38 -39.94 24.34 20.88
N ALA A 39 -40.56 23.17 21.08
CA ALA A 39 -41.18 22.56 22.24
C ALA A 39 -41.38 21.05 21.95
N ARG A 40 -41.37 20.22 23.00
CA ARG A 40 -42.41 19.20 23.32
C ARG A 40 -41.82 18.02 24.10
N SER A 41 -42.06 18.10 25.40
CA SER A 41 -42.33 17.06 26.40
C SER A 41 -42.07 15.60 26.04
N GLU A 42 -41.07 14.99 26.68
CA GLU A 42 -41.18 13.70 27.37
C GLU A 42 -40.36 13.78 28.67
N GLU A 43 -40.94 13.31 29.76
CA GLU A 43 -40.49 13.46 31.15
C GLU A 43 -39.36 12.46 31.49
N PRO A 44 -38.18 12.91 31.99
CA PRO A 44 -37.27 12.03 32.70
C PRO A 44 -37.41 12.20 34.22
N THR A 45 -37.57 11.08 34.90
CA THR A 45 -37.54 10.94 36.35
C THR A 45 -36.22 11.48 36.90
N ALA A 46 -36.32 12.43 37.82
CA ALA A 46 -35.21 13.03 38.54
C ALA A 46 -34.61 12.06 39.57
N GLU A 47 -33.29 11.94 39.63
CA GLU A 47 -32.54 11.85 40.89
C GLU A 47 -31.18 12.58 40.76
N THR A 48 -31.16 13.74 41.40
CA THR A 48 -30.11 14.28 42.28
C THR A 48 -28.66 14.41 41.78
N ALA A 49 -28.27 15.67 41.63
CA ALA A 49 -26.90 16.17 41.55
C ALA A 49 -26.01 15.72 42.72
N THR A 50 -24.71 15.56 42.46
CA THR A 50 -23.64 15.84 43.42
C THR A 50 -22.38 16.25 42.66
N GLU A 51 -22.04 17.53 42.81
CA GLU A 51 -20.70 18.10 42.65
C GLU A 51 -19.70 17.33 43.52
N GLN A 52 -18.46 17.04 43.05
CA GLN A 52 -17.24 17.13 43.87
C GLN A 52 -15.99 17.38 43.00
N ALA A 53 -15.49 18.61 43.12
CA ALA A 53 -14.14 19.00 43.53
C ALA A 53 -12.92 18.12 43.15
N THR A 54 -12.00 18.77 42.43
CA THR A 54 -10.55 18.90 42.70
C THR A 54 -9.86 17.82 43.54
N THR A 55 -8.76 17.24 43.03
CA THR A 55 -7.52 17.07 43.80
C THR A 55 -6.36 16.91 42.81
N ALA A 56 -5.44 17.87 42.85
CA ALA A 56 -4.07 17.71 42.41
C ALA A 56 -3.31 17.03 43.56
N GLU A 57 -2.59 15.95 43.29
CA GLU A 57 -1.58 15.40 44.20
C GLU A 57 -0.26 15.29 43.43
N GLU A 58 0.65 16.11 43.91
CA GLU A 58 2.09 16.04 43.79
C GLU A 58 2.59 14.77 44.49
N SER A 59 3.51 14.04 43.88
CA SER A 59 4.38 13.09 44.60
C SER A 59 5.77 13.11 44.01
N THR A 60 6.56 13.95 44.68
CA THR A 60 7.95 13.79 45.10
C THR A 60 8.77 12.60 44.59
N ALA A 61 10.01 12.98 44.28
CA ALA A 61 11.21 12.24 43.96
C ALA A 61 11.65 11.16 44.98
N ASP A 62 12.69 10.44 44.55
CA ASP A 62 13.80 9.84 45.30
C ASP A 62 13.85 8.30 45.29
N GLU A 63 14.74 7.70 44.48
CA GLU A 63 15.89 6.94 45.01
C GLU A 63 16.90 6.59 43.90
N GLU A 64 18.19 6.69 44.26
CA GLU A 64 19.38 6.45 43.44
C GLU A 64 19.90 4.99 43.50
N ALA A 65 20.92 4.73 42.66
CA ALA A 65 21.87 3.59 42.64
C ALA A 65 21.36 2.26 42.02
N ASP A 66 22.09 1.53 41.17
CA ASP A 66 23.54 1.28 41.12
C ASP A 66 23.97 0.80 39.70
N PRO A 67 25.20 1.13 39.25
CA PRO A 67 25.71 0.85 37.90
C PRO A 67 26.34 -0.55 37.76
N SER A 68 25.73 -1.43 36.96
CA SER A 68 26.43 -2.64 36.49
C SER A 68 27.31 -2.34 35.28
N THR A 69 28.58 -2.15 35.61
CA THR A 69 29.76 -2.06 34.73
C THR A 69 30.21 -3.47 34.34
N GLN A 70 30.36 -3.69 33.03
CA GLN A 70 31.44 -4.44 32.35
C GLN A 70 31.68 -5.92 32.74
N GLU A 71 31.43 -6.83 31.80
CA GLU A 71 32.38 -7.91 31.50
C GLU A 71 32.56 -8.03 29.99
N GLU A 72 33.84 -7.99 29.60
CA GLU A 72 34.32 -8.27 28.27
C GLU A 72 34.30 -9.78 28.02
N ALA A 73 34.03 -10.18 26.79
CA ALA A 73 34.55 -11.43 26.25
C ALA A 73 34.82 -11.27 24.75
N THR A 74 36.03 -10.79 24.47
CA THR A 74 36.92 -11.31 23.42
C THR A 74 36.61 -12.76 23.03
N SER A 75 36.45 -13.02 21.73
CA SER A 75 36.92 -14.25 21.07
C SER A 75 37.01 -14.04 19.56
N GLU A 76 38.25 -13.78 19.16
CA GLU A 76 39.02 -14.38 18.05
C GLU A 76 38.32 -14.82 16.75
N GLU A 77 38.94 -14.35 15.66
CA GLU A 77 38.93 -14.94 14.33
C GLU A 77 39.08 -16.46 14.35
N THR A 78 38.40 -17.13 13.41
CA THR A 78 39.01 -18.24 12.69
C THR A 78 38.52 -18.23 11.26
N ALA A 79 39.46 -17.98 10.35
CA ALA A 79 39.37 -18.39 8.97
C ALA A 79 39.25 -19.92 8.89
N ASP A 80 38.36 -20.42 8.06
CA ASP A 80 38.50 -21.76 7.50
C ASP A 80 38.05 -21.72 6.04
N GLU A 81 39.05 -21.78 5.17
CA GLU A 81 38.90 -22.10 3.76
C GLU A 81 38.74 -23.61 3.62
N GLU A 82 37.59 -24.08 3.14
CA GLU A 82 37.50 -25.40 2.52
C GLU A 82 36.77 -25.25 1.18
N SER A 83 37.62 -25.05 0.18
CA SER A 83 37.44 -25.42 -1.22
C SER A 83 36.83 -26.81 -1.37
N VAL A 84 35.71 -26.95 -2.10
CA VAL A 84 35.40 -28.22 -2.79
C VAL A 84 35.01 -27.98 -4.24
N SER A 85 35.67 -28.76 -5.07
CA SER A 85 35.69 -28.81 -6.53
C SER A 85 34.42 -29.38 -7.14
N ASP A 86 34.24 -29.05 -8.42
CA ASP A 86 33.69 -29.85 -9.53
C ASP A 86 32.39 -30.66 -9.32
N ASP A 87 31.35 -30.29 -10.08
CA ASP A 87 30.79 -31.29 -11.00
C ASP A 87 30.48 -30.67 -12.37
N ALA A 88 30.93 -31.40 -13.37
CA ALA A 88 31.03 -30.99 -14.74
C ALA A 88 29.88 -31.56 -15.56
N THR A 89 29.49 -30.81 -16.60
CA THR A 89 28.98 -31.35 -17.88
C THR A 89 27.60 -32.04 -17.86
N SER A 90 26.61 -31.39 -18.47
CA SER A 90 25.92 -32.03 -19.60
C SER A 90 25.24 -31.04 -20.51
N GLU A 91 25.28 -31.43 -21.77
CA GLU A 91 25.18 -30.63 -22.96
C GLU A 91 23.73 -30.56 -23.50
N VAL A 92 23.58 -29.71 -24.52
CA VAL A 92 22.67 -29.82 -25.66
C VAL A 92 21.15 -29.70 -25.42
N SER A 93 20.56 -28.62 -25.94
CA SER A 93 19.63 -28.76 -27.07
C SER A 93 19.41 -27.45 -27.83
N ALA A 94 19.29 -27.66 -29.14
CA ALA A 94 19.37 -26.71 -30.22
C ALA A 94 18.14 -25.81 -30.38
N ALA A 95 18.41 -24.64 -30.93
CA ALA A 95 17.64 -23.88 -31.92
C ALA A 95 16.18 -24.29 -32.21
N SER A 96 15.28 -23.30 -32.16
CA SER A 96 14.22 -23.14 -33.14
C SER A 96 13.91 -21.65 -33.32
N ASP A 97 14.43 -21.10 -34.41
CA ASP A 97 13.89 -19.96 -35.14
C ASP A 97 12.48 -20.29 -35.65
N GLU A 98 11.51 -19.38 -35.45
CA GLU A 98 10.43 -18.97 -36.39
C GLU A 98 9.90 -17.62 -35.87
N ASP A 99 10.34 -16.48 -36.42
CA ASP A 99 9.72 -15.76 -37.55
C ASP A 99 8.19 -15.62 -37.45
N ALA A 100 7.72 -14.44 -37.04
CA ALA A 100 6.54 -13.81 -37.61
C ALA A 100 6.50 -12.31 -37.26
N SER A 101 6.90 -11.50 -38.23
CA SER A 101 6.62 -10.07 -38.28
C SER A 101 5.11 -9.81 -38.27
N GLY A 102 4.64 -8.99 -37.33
CA GLY A 102 3.25 -8.54 -37.24
C GLY A 102 3.17 -7.06 -36.86
N ALA A 103 3.43 -6.18 -37.83
CA ALA A 103 3.11 -4.76 -37.73
C ALA A 103 1.60 -4.55 -37.95
N GLY A 104 0.92 -3.83 -37.05
CA GLY A 104 -0.43 -3.32 -37.34
C GLY A 104 -1.21 -2.75 -36.16
N GLY A 105 -1.17 -1.40 -36.02
CA GLY A 105 -2.15 -0.49 -35.37
C GLY A 105 -2.39 -0.66 -33.87
N ASP A 106 -2.03 0.25 -32.96
CA ASP A 106 -2.23 1.71 -32.93
C ASP A 106 -3.61 2.15 -33.43
N ASP A 107 -4.61 1.92 -32.58
CA ASP A 107 -5.82 2.75 -32.46
C ASP A 107 -6.19 2.75 -30.97
N SER A 108 -5.36 3.47 -30.22
CA SER A 108 -5.51 3.75 -28.80
C SER A 108 -6.51 4.89 -28.65
N GLU A 109 -7.80 4.55 -28.63
CA GLU A 109 -8.88 5.50 -28.38
C GLU A 109 -8.92 5.83 -26.88
N SER A 110 -7.93 6.62 -26.44
CA SER A 110 -7.89 7.28 -25.15
C SER A 110 -9.03 8.31 -25.09
N SER A 111 -10.07 8.01 -24.32
CA SER A 111 -11.15 8.96 -24.03
C SER A 111 -11.73 8.71 -22.65
N GLY A 112 -11.04 9.26 -21.66
CA GLY A 112 -11.33 9.23 -20.24
C GLY A 112 -10.04 8.89 -19.51
N SER A 113 -9.41 9.83 -18.79
CA SER A 113 -8.19 9.58 -18.01
C SER A 113 -8.49 8.75 -16.76
N GLU A 114 -8.94 7.52 -17.01
CA GLU A 114 -8.90 6.36 -16.14
C GLU A 114 -8.17 5.34 -17.03
N GLU A 115 -6.84 5.38 -17.03
CA GLU A 115 -6.05 4.46 -17.86
C GLU A 115 -6.41 3.03 -17.46
N ASP A 116 -6.99 2.27 -18.40
CA ASP A 116 -7.34 0.88 -18.19
C ASP A 116 -6.11 0.11 -17.67
N VAL A 117 -6.28 -0.62 -16.56
CA VAL A 117 -5.21 -1.42 -15.97
C VAL A 117 -4.77 -2.50 -16.95
N THR A 118 -3.52 -2.42 -17.39
CA THR A 118 -2.94 -3.37 -18.35
C THR A 118 -2.33 -4.60 -17.64
N GLU A 119 -2.05 -5.68 -18.38
CA GLU A 119 -1.27 -6.80 -17.83
C GLU A 119 0.13 -6.36 -17.34
N GLY A 120 0.71 -5.33 -17.98
CA GLY A 120 1.95 -4.71 -17.53
C GLY A 120 1.82 -4.05 -16.16
N ASP A 121 0.70 -3.37 -15.91
CA ASP A 121 0.40 -2.76 -14.61
C ASP A 121 0.23 -3.83 -13.51
N LEU A 122 -0.45 -4.94 -13.81
CA LEU A 122 -0.58 -6.05 -12.87
C LEU A 122 0.80 -6.62 -12.49
N SER A 123 1.68 -6.80 -13.47
CA SER A 123 3.06 -7.26 -13.22
C SER A 123 3.86 -6.24 -12.41
N ALA A 124 3.69 -4.94 -12.68
CA ALA A 124 4.36 -3.88 -11.94
C ALA A 124 3.90 -3.82 -10.48
N ALA A 125 2.58 -3.93 -10.24
CA ALA A 125 2.01 -3.95 -8.89
C ALA A 125 2.51 -5.14 -8.07
N LYS A 126 2.59 -6.35 -8.67
CA LYS A 126 3.19 -7.51 -8.01
C LYS A 126 4.66 -7.29 -7.64
N GLY A 127 5.44 -6.69 -8.54
CA GLY A 127 6.84 -6.34 -8.27
C GLY A 127 6.98 -5.36 -7.10
N GLN A 128 6.15 -4.33 -7.09
CA GLN A 128 6.11 -3.33 -6.02
C GLN A 128 5.74 -3.96 -4.67
N PHE A 129 4.81 -4.91 -4.66
CA PHE A 129 4.46 -5.66 -3.45
C PHE A 129 5.62 -6.48 -2.91
N ILE A 130 6.35 -7.18 -3.78
CA ILE A 130 7.55 -7.92 -3.37
C ILE A 130 8.59 -6.95 -2.76
N ASP A 131 8.78 -5.78 -3.36
CA ASP A 131 9.76 -4.81 -2.85
C ASP A 131 9.33 -4.17 -1.52
N PHE A 132 8.03 -4.00 -1.28
CA PHE A 132 7.48 -3.66 0.04
C PHE A 132 7.74 -4.76 1.06
N MET A 133 7.48 -6.02 0.71
CA MET A 133 7.73 -7.16 1.60
C MET A 133 9.23 -7.30 1.92
N LYS A 134 10.11 -7.03 0.95
CA LYS A 134 11.56 -6.92 1.20
C LYS A 134 11.91 -5.82 2.16
N ALA A 135 11.33 -4.63 2.01
CA ALA A 135 11.56 -3.55 2.97
C ALA A 135 11.15 -3.94 4.40
N LEU A 136 10.02 -4.66 4.56
CA LEU A 136 9.62 -5.20 5.86
C LEU A 136 10.61 -6.27 6.39
N GLY A 137 11.06 -7.19 5.53
CA GLY A 137 12.05 -8.22 5.87
C GLY A 137 13.41 -7.65 6.27
N ASP A 138 13.82 -6.57 5.62
CA ASP A 138 15.05 -5.81 5.90
C ASP A 138 14.91 -4.90 7.14
N LYS A 139 13.74 -4.91 7.82
CA LYS A 139 13.40 -4.02 8.94
C LYS A 139 13.48 -2.52 8.59
N ASP A 140 13.26 -2.18 7.32
CA ASP A 140 13.29 -0.82 6.82
C ASP A 140 11.87 -0.24 6.75
N ALA A 141 11.35 0.17 7.90
CA ALA A 141 10.01 0.74 8.03
C ALA A 141 9.83 2.03 7.21
N GLU A 142 10.87 2.87 7.08
CA GLU A 142 10.80 4.09 6.27
C GLU A 142 10.64 3.76 4.79
N LYS A 143 11.38 2.77 4.29
CA LYS A 143 11.26 2.31 2.91
C LYS A 143 9.92 1.61 2.66
N ALA A 144 9.44 0.77 3.58
CA ALA A 144 8.14 0.13 3.49
C ALA A 144 7.01 1.16 3.37
N CYS A 145 7.04 2.19 4.22
CA CYS A 145 6.10 3.32 4.14
C CYS A 145 6.24 4.14 2.84
N GLY A 146 7.40 4.13 2.18
CA GLY A 146 7.57 4.76 0.88
C GLY A 146 6.72 4.14 -0.24
N PHE A 147 6.18 2.94 -0.04
CA PHE A 147 5.27 2.28 -0.99
C PHE A 147 3.80 2.58 -0.73
N THR A 148 3.49 3.48 0.20
CA THR A 148 2.12 3.78 0.61
C THR A 148 1.66 5.14 0.08
N MET A 149 0.37 5.24 -0.24
CA MET A 149 -0.27 6.46 -0.73
C MET A 149 -1.01 7.18 0.39
N ASP A 150 -0.97 8.52 0.40
CA ASP A 150 -1.82 9.33 1.26
C ASP A 150 -3.25 9.34 0.68
N PRO A 151 -4.26 8.90 1.43
CA PRO A 151 -5.64 8.86 0.93
C PRO A 151 -6.25 10.26 0.71
N SER A 152 -5.66 11.30 1.31
CA SER A 152 -6.15 12.68 1.22
C SER A 152 -5.66 13.39 -0.03
N THR A 153 -4.46 13.06 -0.51
CA THR A 153 -3.85 13.72 -1.67
C THR A 153 -3.80 12.81 -2.90
N GLY A 154 -3.81 11.49 -2.73
CA GLY A 154 -3.57 10.54 -3.82
C GLY A 154 -2.09 10.46 -4.22
N GLU A 155 -1.20 11.06 -3.44
CA GLU A 155 0.24 11.07 -3.68
C GLU A 155 0.95 10.10 -2.73
N PRO A 156 2.14 9.59 -3.09
CA PRO A 156 2.95 8.79 -2.17
C PRO A 156 3.26 9.56 -0.88
N ILE A 157 3.21 8.87 0.26
CA ILE A 157 3.51 9.51 1.54
C ILE A 157 4.98 9.93 1.61
N ASP A 158 5.22 11.17 2.02
CA ASP A 158 6.56 11.72 2.12
C ASP A 158 6.80 12.42 3.47
N GLY A 159 8.02 12.95 3.64
CA GLY A 159 8.37 13.84 4.74
C GLY A 159 7.98 13.34 6.13
N MET A 160 7.12 14.10 6.82
CA MET A 160 6.65 13.78 8.17
C MET A 160 5.62 12.65 8.20
N ALA A 161 4.77 12.53 7.18
CA ALA A 161 3.78 11.47 7.09
C ALA A 161 4.47 10.10 7.00
N ARG A 162 5.51 9.98 6.16
CA ARG A 162 6.33 8.77 6.06
C ARG A 162 6.99 8.37 7.38
N LYS A 163 7.53 9.34 8.12
CA LYS A 163 8.12 9.09 9.45
C LYS A 163 7.10 8.64 10.49
N VAL A 164 5.88 9.16 10.43
CA VAL A 164 4.79 8.73 11.33
C VAL A 164 4.35 7.31 10.98
N CYS A 165 4.20 6.99 9.69
CA CYS A 165 3.94 5.63 9.22
C CYS A 165 5.02 4.65 9.70
N ALA A 166 6.31 4.99 9.51
CA ALA A 166 7.41 4.11 9.91
C ALA A 166 7.37 3.78 11.40
N LYS A 167 7.13 4.79 12.24
CA LYS A 167 6.94 4.61 13.69
C LYS A 167 5.74 3.74 14.07
N GLN A 168 4.70 3.71 13.26
CA GLN A 168 3.55 2.82 13.50
C GLN A 168 3.89 1.38 13.13
N ILE A 169 4.55 1.17 11.99
CA ILE A 169 5.02 -0.16 11.57
C ILE A 169 5.97 -0.74 12.62
N GLU A 170 6.95 0.04 13.10
CA GLU A 170 7.88 -0.35 14.17
C GLU A 170 7.19 -0.76 15.47
N LYS A 171 6.04 -0.14 15.80
CA LYS A 171 5.26 -0.48 17.00
C LYS A 171 4.33 -1.66 16.82
N SER A 172 3.98 -2.00 15.58
CA SER A 172 2.95 -2.98 15.26
C SER A 172 3.45 -4.43 15.30
N GLU A 173 4.75 -4.66 15.55
CA GLU A 173 5.43 -5.97 15.47
C GLU A 173 5.26 -6.67 14.11
N GLN A 174 4.66 -6.02 13.10
CA GLN A 174 4.41 -6.59 11.77
C GLN A 174 5.71 -6.97 11.07
N MET A 175 6.76 -6.15 11.24
CA MET A 175 8.07 -6.47 10.67
C MET A 175 8.65 -7.77 11.22
N ASP A 176 8.30 -8.20 12.44
CA ASP A 176 8.79 -9.44 13.04
C ASP A 176 8.19 -10.70 12.41
N GLN A 177 7.07 -10.54 11.72
CA GLN A 177 6.44 -11.62 10.94
C GLN A 177 7.15 -11.86 9.60
N PHE A 178 7.88 -10.85 9.10
CA PHE A 178 8.61 -10.92 7.84
C PHE A 178 10.10 -11.08 8.12
N THR A 179 10.61 -12.31 7.99
CA THR A 179 12.06 -12.57 8.05
C THR A 179 12.66 -12.48 6.64
N PRO A 180 13.96 -12.13 6.51
CA PRO A 180 14.64 -12.14 5.21
C PRO A 180 14.52 -13.48 4.48
N GLU A 181 14.56 -14.60 5.21
CA GLU A 181 14.37 -15.93 4.62
C GLU A 181 12.95 -16.10 4.04
N LEU A 182 11.91 -15.70 4.77
CA LEU A 182 10.53 -15.77 4.28
C LEU A 182 10.35 -14.93 3.01
N VAL A 183 10.90 -13.72 3.02
CA VAL A 183 10.82 -12.81 1.87
C VAL A 183 11.58 -13.37 0.66
N SER A 184 12.71 -14.04 0.87
CA SER A 184 13.48 -14.63 -0.24
C SER A 184 12.72 -15.75 -0.99
N MET A 185 11.72 -16.34 -0.34
CA MET A 185 10.86 -17.36 -0.94
C MET A 185 9.66 -16.75 -1.68
N LEU A 186 9.36 -15.45 -1.49
CA LEU A 186 8.28 -14.76 -2.19
C LEU A 186 8.63 -14.54 -3.66
N ASP A 187 7.74 -14.98 -4.54
CA ASP A 187 7.82 -14.75 -5.98
C ASP A 187 6.50 -14.16 -6.50
N ALA A 188 6.56 -13.46 -7.63
CA ALA A 188 5.38 -12.85 -8.25
C ALA A 188 4.29 -13.88 -8.63
N SER A 189 4.68 -15.14 -8.84
CA SER A 189 3.74 -16.24 -9.09
C SER A 189 2.87 -16.61 -7.89
N MET A 190 3.28 -16.26 -6.66
CA MET A 190 2.52 -16.51 -5.43
C MET A 190 1.50 -15.40 -5.11
N ILE A 191 1.53 -14.31 -5.89
CA ILE A 191 0.68 -13.14 -5.70
C ILE A 191 -0.35 -13.14 -6.82
N ASP A 192 -1.62 -13.21 -6.45
CA ASP A 192 -2.71 -12.95 -7.38
C ASP A 192 -2.93 -11.44 -7.49
N ALA A 193 -3.10 -10.94 -8.70
CA ALA A 193 -3.38 -9.53 -8.97
C ALA A 193 -4.61 -9.44 -9.87
N LYS A 194 -5.56 -8.60 -9.48
CA LYS A 194 -6.81 -8.39 -10.20
C LYS A 194 -7.05 -6.90 -10.37
N ALA A 195 -7.31 -6.49 -11.62
CA ALA A 195 -7.81 -5.16 -11.91
C ALA A 195 -9.26 -5.03 -11.41
N GLU A 196 -9.58 -3.89 -10.81
CA GLU A 196 -10.93 -3.51 -10.41
C GLU A 196 -11.49 -2.46 -11.38
N ASP A 197 -12.82 -2.32 -11.41
CA ASP A 197 -13.52 -1.40 -12.31
C ASP A 197 -13.25 0.09 -12.01
N ASP A 198 -12.62 0.41 -10.86
CA ASP A 198 -12.26 1.77 -10.41
C ASP A 198 -10.81 2.16 -10.74
N GLY A 199 -10.12 1.35 -11.55
CA GLY A 199 -8.72 1.59 -11.93
C GLY A 199 -7.70 1.21 -10.85
N THR A 200 -8.13 0.55 -9.77
CA THR A 200 -7.22 -0.01 -8.76
C THR A 200 -6.83 -1.45 -9.06
N ILE A 201 -5.79 -1.93 -8.37
CA ILE A 201 -5.37 -3.33 -8.39
C ILE A 201 -5.53 -3.91 -7.00
N THR A 202 -6.27 -5.01 -6.89
CA THR A 202 -6.29 -5.83 -5.68
C THR A 202 -5.22 -6.90 -5.79
N LEU A 203 -4.34 -6.98 -4.81
CA LEU A 203 -3.34 -8.03 -4.64
C LEU A 203 -3.78 -8.98 -3.52
N SER A 204 -3.63 -10.28 -3.72
CA SER A 204 -3.90 -11.30 -2.72
C SER A 204 -2.72 -12.27 -2.64
N PHE A 205 -2.34 -12.65 -1.42
CA PHE A 205 -1.26 -13.60 -1.15
C PHE A 205 -1.84 -14.83 -0.45
N ASP A 206 -1.67 -16.01 -1.03
CA ASP A 206 -2.17 -17.29 -0.47
C ASP A 206 -3.69 -17.26 -0.12
N GLY A 207 -4.48 -16.52 -0.91
CA GLY A 207 -5.93 -16.37 -0.73
C GLY A 207 -6.35 -15.68 0.57
N SER A 208 -5.43 -15.00 1.26
CA SER A 208 -5.68 -14.32 2.53
C SER A 208 -5.00 -12.95 2.56
N ASN A 209 -5.74 -11.93 3.01
CA ASN A 209 -5.31 -10.52 3.09
C ASN A 209 -5.19 -9.83 1.72
N ASP A 210 -6.35 -9.44 1.20
CA ASP A 210 -6.42 -8.59 0.02
C ASP A 210 -5.92 -7.19 0.39
N THR A 211 -5.09 -6.63 -0.48
CA THR A 211 -4.59 -5.27 -0.35
C THR A 211 -4.78 -4.54 -1.66
N THR A 212 -5.20 -3.28 -1.59
CA THR A 212 -5.51 -2.48 -2.78
C THR A 212 -4.38 -1.51 -3.08
N MET A 213 -4.04 -1.40 -4.35
CA MET A 213 -3.07 -0.44 -4.87
C MET A 213 -3.73 0.52 -5.85
N ALA A 214 -3.27 1.77 -5.84
CA ALA A 214 -3.66 2.79 -6.81
C ALA A 214 -2.41 3.35 -7.50
N LYS A 215 -2.59 3.79 -8.75
CA LYS A 215 -1.55 4.45 -9.54
C LYS A 215 -1.51 5.93 -9.17
N ALA A 216 -0.34 6.44 -8.82
CA ALA A 216 -0.14 7.87 -8.57
C ALA A 216 0.22 8.62 -9.86
N ASP A 217 0.33 9.94 -9.78
CA ASP A 217 0.66 10.83 -10.91
C ASP A 217 2.04 10.58 -11.53
N ASP A 218 2.95 9.92 -10.80
CA ASP A 218 4.26 9.49 -11.30
C ASP A 218 4.22 8.18 -12.09
N GLY A 219 3.03 7.58 -12.21
CA GLY A 219 2.78 6.33 -12.92
C GLY A 219 3.19 5.07 -12.13
N GLN A 220 3.60 5.20 -10.86
CA GLN A 220 3.92 4.07 -9.99
C GLN A 220 2.70 3.62 -9.18
N TRP A 221 2.69 2.36 -8.76
CA TRP A 221 1.64 1.78 -7.94
C TRP A 221 1.99 1.89 -6.45
N TYR A 222 1.01 2.30 -5.63
CA TYR A 222 1.16 2.49 -4.19
C TYR A 222 0.00 1.87 -3.41
N PHE A 223 0.28 1.39 -2.20
CA PHE A 223 -0.73 0.84 -1.29
C PHE A 223 -1.70 1.89 -0.79
N LYS A 224 -2.99 1.59 -0.87
CA LYS A 224 -4.04 2.36 -0.20
C LYS A 224 -4.19 1.89 1.25
N LEU A 225 -4.10 2.84 2.19
CA LEU A 225 -4.38 2.62 3.61
C LEU A 225 -5.86 2.79 3.94
#